data_AF-A0A5C9DYL9-F1
#
_entry.id   AF-A0A5C9DYL9-F1
#
_cell.length_a   1.000
_cell.length_b   1.000
_cell.length_c   1.000
_cell.angle_alpha   90.00
_cell.angle_beta   90.00
_cell.angle_gamma   90.00
#
_symmetry.space_group_name_H-M   'P 1'
#
loop_
_entity.id
_entity.type
_entity.pdbx_description
1 polymer ?
#
loop_
_entity_poly.entity_id
_entity_poly.type
_entity_poly.pdbx_seq_one_letter_code
_entity_poly.pdbx_strand_id
1 'polypeptide(L)'
;MKTWDGFIDWETIPSIIKNGKWERFLRYLSKRLLELSYINRLIVQGEMLTQLGLEQFQILDTDLSEIMHDLPSDGDISTLKRALRTSLIPLLQRQIEQGGPTHFIDIDDIVKDEGAELLAPILQSRQREDEHLYVLRRMRKVEDKTQTLYDLTPLYFTAHGYELVLQLAKSGLIQQRTGLQVEEAVFHQIRDILAPRGIKICIHDMLQPLATTFSETMMYYLLDLNWEITLNEDFVNPFFETYKQKYIE
;
A
#
# COMPACT_ATOMS: atom_id res chain seq x y z
N MET A 1 8.58 4.99 14.90
CA MET A 1 7.28 4.36 15.20
C MET A 1 6.83 4.79 16.60
N LYS A 2 5.86 5.70 16.71
CA LYS A 2 5.28 6.05 18.02
C LYS A 2 4.39 4.87 18.43
N THR A 3 4.80 4.20 19.49
CA THR A 3 4.12 3.07 20.11
C THR A 3 2.77 3.49 20.68
N TRP A 4 1.87 2.52 20.80
CA TRP A 4 0.53 2.60 21.36
C TRP A 4 0.49 3.21 22.77
N ASP A 5 0.44 4.54 22.87
CA ASP A 5 0.37 5.18 24.20
C ASP A 5 -0.99 4.91 24.86
N GLY A 6 -0.96 4.01 25.86
CA GLY A 6 -1.91 3.99 26.97
C GLY A 6 -2.81 2.76 27.14
N PHE A 7 -2.74 1.73 26.29
CA PHE A 7 -3.50 0.49 26.53
C PHE A 7 -2.82 -0.80 26.09
N ILE A 8 -1.86 -0.74 25.16
CA ILE A 8 -1.14 -1.92 24.66
C ILE A 8 0.32 -1.79 25.06
N ASP A 9 0.57 -1.96 26.35
CA ASP A 9 1.87 -2.47 26.77
C ASP A 9 2.01 -3.89 26.18
N TRP A 10 2.79 -4.03 25.11
CA TRP A 10 3.46 -5.25 24.64
C TRP A 10 2.63 -6.54 24.38
N GLU A 11 1.31 -6.55 24.55
CA GLU A 11 0.47 -7.73 24.28
C GLU A 11 0.08 -7.80 22.80
N THR A 12 0.49 -8.88 22.12
CA THR A 12 0.05 -9.17 20.75
C THR A 12 -1.45 -9.54 20.72
N ILE A 13 -2.13 -9.32 19.59
CA ILE A 13 -3.54 -9.72 19.42
C ILE A 13 -3.76 -11.21 19.74
N PRO A 14 -2.90 -12.15 19.29
CA PRO A 14 -2.99 -13.55 19.73
C PRO A 14 -2.97 -13.74 21.26
N SER A 15 -2.15 -12.95 21.99
CA SER A 15 -2.10 -12.98 23.45
C SER A 15 -3.39 -12.41 24.08
N ILE A 16 -3.91 -11.31 23.56
CA ILE A 16 -5.17 -10.70 23.99
C ILE A 16 -6.33 -11.70 23.87
N ILE A 17 -6.41 -12.40 22.74
CA ILE A 17 -7.42 -13.45 22.50
C ILE A 17 -7.24 -14.60 23.49
N LYS A 18 -6.02 -15.13 23.62
CA LYS A 18 -5.71 -16.24 24.54
C LYS A 18 -6.05 -15.93 25.99
N ASN A 19 -5.91 -14.66 26.40
CA ASN A 19 -6.20 -14.20 27.75
C ASN A 19 -7.67 -13.81 27.97
N GLY A 20 -8.56 -14.04 26.99
CA GLY A 20 -9.98 -13.70 27.09
C GLY A 20 -10.26 -12.20 27.14
N LYS A 21 -9.31 -11.36 26.68
CA LYS A 21 -9.41 -9.89 26.71
C LYS A 21 -9.96 -9.32 25.38
N TRP A 22 -10.36 -10.17 24.44
CA TRP A 22 -10.75 -9.78 23.09
C TRP A 22 -11.91 -8.76 23.04
N GLU A 23 -13.02 -9.00 23.72
CA GLU A 23 -14.16 -8.07 23.77
C GLU A 23 -13.76 -6.69 24.34
N ARG A 24 -12.89 -6.68 25.35
CA ARG A 24 -12.38 -5.43 25.93
C ARG A 24 -11.49 -4.70 24.93
N PHE A 25 -10.67 -5.43 24.18
CA PHE A 25 -9.83 -4.88 23.13
C PHE A 25 -10.66 -4.31 21.98
N LEU A 26 -11.68 -5.02 21.49
CA LEU A 26 -12.57 -4.52 20.44
C LEU A 26 -13.25 -3.21 20.85
N ARG A 27 -13.83 -3.14 22.05
CA ARG A 27 -14.45 -1.89 22.54
C ARG A 27 -13.46 -0.73 22.63
N TYR A 28 -12.23 -1.00 23.08
CA TYR A 28 -11.18 0.01 23.11
C TYR A 28 -10.83 0.46 21.68
N LEU A 29 -10.61 -0.48 20.77
CA LEU A 29 -10.21 -0.23 19.40
C LEU A 29 -11.28 0.55 18.63
N SER A 30 -12.55 0.13 18.69
CA SER A 30 -13.65 0.84 18.02
C SER A 30 -13.76 2.29 18.49
N LYS A 31 -13.59 2.55 19.80
CA LYS A 31 -13.61 3.92 20.31
C LYS A 31 -12.41 4.73 19.80
N ARG A 32 -11.22 4.12 19.81
CA ARG A 32 -9.99 4.79 19.38
C ARG A 32 -9.97 5.07 17.88
N LEU A 33 -10.39 4.13 17.04
CA LEU A 33 -10.40 4.32 15.59
C LEU A 33 -11.20 5.56 15.19
N LEU A 34 -12.33 5.82 15.85
CA LEU A 34 -13.15 7.02 15.61
C LEU A 34 -12.45 8.34 15.97
N GLU A 35 -11.47 8.32 16.87
CA GLU A 35 -10.69 9.50 17.29
C GLU A 35 -9.48 9.76 16.39
N LEU A 36 -9.13 8.81 15.50
CA LEU A 36 -7.93 8.87 14.67
C LEU A 36 -8.19 9.52 13.30
N SER A 37 -7.18 10.25 12.80
CA SER A 37 -7.13 10.66 11.40
C SER A 37 -7.18 9.42 10.49
N TYR A 38 -7.60 9.59 9.24
CA TYR A 38 -7.78 8.45 8.32
C TYR A 38 -6.47 7.66 8.11
N ILE A 39 -5.33 8.33 8.01
CA ILE A 39 -4.02 7.65 7.89
C ILE A 39 -3.68 6.82 9.13
N ASN A 40 -3.89 7.39 10.32
CA ASN A 40 -3.62 6.66 11.57
C ASN A 40 -4.57 5.48 11.74
N ARG A 41 -5.82 5.58 11.25
CA ARG A 41 -6.72 4.44 11.16
C ARG A 41 -6.15 3.36 10.24
N LEU A 42 -5.71 3.69 9.02
CA LEU A 42 -5.11 2.72 8.11
C LEU A 42 -3.90 2.02 8.74
N ILE A 43 -3.03 2.76 9.42
CA ILE A 43 -1.87 2.21 10.15
C ILE A 43 -2.31 1.20 11.21
N VAL A 44 -3.26 1.59 12.07
CA VAL A 44 -3.76 0.72 13.15
C VAL A 44 -4.45 -0.52 12.58
N GLN A 45 -5.23 -0.38 11.52
CA GLN A 45 -5.92 -1.48 10.86
C GLN A 45 -4.93 -2.46 10.23
N GLY A 46 -3.92 -1.95 9.51
CA GLY A 46 -2.91 -2.80 8.90
C GLY A 46 -2.05 -3.55 9.92
N GLU A 47 -1.65 -2.89 11.00
CA GLU A 47 -0.92 -3.55 12.11
C GLU A 47 -1.76 -4.69 12.71
N MET A 48 -3.05 -4.44 12.93
CA MET A 48 -3.98 -5.45 13.45
C MET A 48 -4.13 -6.64 12.50
N LEU A 49 -4.30 -6.38 11.20
CA LEU A 49 -4.40 -7.43 10.17
C LEU A 49 -3.11 -8.27 10.12
N THR A 50 -1.94 -7.62 10.17
CA THR A 50 -0.64 -8.29 10.22
C THR A 50 -0.50 -9.18 11.46
N GLN A 51 -0.88 -8.71 12.65
CA GLN A 51 -0.84 -9.53 13.86
C GLN A 51 -1.81 -10.73 13.83
N LEU A 52 -2.85 -10.67 12.99
CA LEU A 52 -3.77 -11.76 12.73
C LEU A 52 -3.32 -12.66 11.56
N GLY A 53 -2.21 -12.37 10.89
CA GLY A 53 -1.77 -13.07 9.68
C GLY A 53 -2.78 -12.92 8.55
N LEU A 54 -3.22 -11.67 8.33
CA LEU A 54 -4.14 -11.18 7.31
C LEU A 54 -3.54 -9.97 6.58
N GLU A 55 -2.21 -9.87 6.52
CA GLU A 55 -1.45 -8.76 5.96
C GLU A 55 -1.81 -8.43 4.50
N GLN A 56 -2.26 -9.41 3.70
CA GLN A 56 -2.71 -9.19 2.32
C GLN A 56 -3.91 -8.24 2.22
N PHE A 57 -4.68 -8.08 3.31
CA PHE A 57 -5.83 -7.17 3.36
C PHE A 57 -5.46 -5.76 3.83
N GLN A 58 -4.20 -5.49 4.22
CA GLN A 58 -3.78 -4.17 4.70
C GLN A 58 -3.92 -3.07 3.63
N ILE A 59 -4.00 -3.46 2.35
CA ILE A 59 -4.17 -2.55 1.22
C ILE A 59 -5.62 -2.09 0.99
N LEU A 60 -6.56 -2.51 1.84
CA LEU A 60 -7.95 -2.08 1.74
C LEU A 60 -8.10 -0.61 2.11
N ASP A 61 -8.49 0.20 1.14
CA ASP A 61 -8.77 1.62 1.32
C ASP A 61 -10.20 1.84 1.80
N THR A 62 -10.47 1.33 3.00
CA THR A 62 -11.79 1.42 3.61
C THR A 62 -11.68 1.45 5.12
N ASP A 63 -12.70 2.00 5.77
CA ASP A 63 -12.81 2.00 7.21
C ASP A 63 -13.41 0.65 7.67
N LEU A 64 -12.58 -0.17 8.30
CA LEU A 64 -12.95 -1.47 8.85
C LEU A 64 -13.60 -1.37 10.23
N SER A 65 -13.79 -0.16 10.80
CA SER A 65 -14.34 0.01 12.15
C SER A 65 -15.69 -0.69 12.33
N GLU A 66 -16.56 -0.68 11.31
CA GLU A 66 -17.85 -1.38 11.33
C GLU A 66 -17.66 -2.90 11.34
N ILE A 67 -16.79 -3.42 10.47
CA ILE A 67 -16.46 -4.86 10.44
C ILE A 67 -15.91 -5.31 11.80
N MET A 68 -15.04 -4.50 12.40
CA MET A 68 -14.44 -4.77 13.71
C MET A 68 -15.47 -4.77 14.83
N HIS A 69 -16.52 -3.95 14.72
CA HIS A 69 -17.62 -3.92 15.68
C HIS A 69 -18.46 -5.21 15.62
N ASP A 70 -18.64 -5.75 14.42
CA ASP A 70 -19.46 -6.94 14.17
C ASP A 70 -18.73 -8.26 14.40
N LEU A 71 -17.44 -8.23 14.75
CA LEU A 71 -16.69 -9.44 15.08
C LEU A 71 -17.23 -10.09 16.35
N PRO A 72 -17.28 -11.43 16.40
CA PRO A 72 -17.76 -12.13 17.58
C PRO A 72 -16.86 -11.80 18.78
N SER A 73 -17.51 -11.50 19.91
CA SER A 73 -16.82 -11.17 21.17
C SER A 73 -16.19 -12.39 21.83
N ASP A 74 -16.68 -13.57 21.46
CA ASP A 74 -16.19 -14.88 21.86
C ASP A 74 -15.66 -15.67 20.64
N GLY A 75 -14.63 -16.47 20.87
CA GLY A 75 -14.04 -17.29 19.82
C GLY A 75 -12.53 -17.38 19.93
N ASP A 76 -11.98 -18.41 19.29
CA ASP A 76 -10.55 -18.52 19.10
C ASP A 76 -10.07 -17.67 17.92
N ILE A 77 -8.75 -17.54 17.80
CA ILE A 77 -8.12 -16.78 16.71
C ILE A 77 -8.55 -17.27 15.32
N SER A 78 -8.79 -18.58 15.16
CA SER A 78 -9.19 -19.16 13.88
C SER A 78 -10.60 -18.69 13.48
N THR A 79 -11.52 -18.63 14.44
CA THR A 79 -12.89 -18.16 14.23
C THR A 79 -12.91 -16.68 13.87
N LEU A 80 -12.11 -15.87 14.55
CA LEU A 80 -11.96 -14.45 14.26
C LEU A 80 -11.36 -14.19 12.87
N LYS A 81 -10.28 -14.90 12.52
CA LYS A 81 -9.66 -14.78 11.18
C LYS A 81 -10.65 -15.10 10.06
N ARG A 82 -11.44 -16.16 10.23
CA ARG A 82 -12.45 -16.57 9.25
C ARG A 82 -13.59 -15.55 9.13
N ALA A 83 -14.08 -15.01 10.25
CA ALA A 83 -15.09 -13.96 10.26
C ALA A 83 -14.58 -12.71 9.52
N LEU A 84 -13.35 -12.28 9.83
CA LEU A 84 -12.70 -11.17 9.14
C LEU A 84 -12.58 -11.44 7.64
N ARG A 85 -12.02 -12.57 7.21
CA ARG A 85 -11.88 -12.91 5.79
C ARG A 85 -13.20 -12.84 5.04
N THR A 86 -14.27 -13.40 5.62
CA THR A 86 -15.61 -13.37 5.03
C THR A 86 -16.08 -11.93 4.73
N SER A 87 -15.75 -10.98 5.60
CA SER A 87 -16.11 -9.57 5.42
C SER A 87 -15.13 -8.80 4.51
N LEU A 88 -13.84 -9.14 4.55
CA LEU A 88 -12.78 -8.41 3.84
C LEU A 88 -12.67 -8.80 2.37
N ILE A 89 -12.92 -10.06 2.02
CA ILE A 89 -12.77 -10.56 0.64
C ILE A 89 -13.66 -9.79 -0.35
N PRO A 90 -14.97 -9.59 -0.11
CA PRO A 90 -15.81 -8.84 -1.05
C PRO A 90 -15.38 -7.38 -1.23
N LEU A 91 -14.82 -6.77 -0.18
CA LEU A 91 -14.29 -5.41 -0.24
C LEU A 91 -13.02 -5.36 -1.10
N LEU A 92 -12.13 -6.33 -0.92
CA LEU A 92 -10.89 -6.42 -1.68
C LEU A 92 -11.17 -6.72 -3.15
N GLN A 93 -12.10 -7.63 -3.43
CA GLN A 93 -12.55 -7.92 -4.79
C GLN A 93 -13.05 -6.64 -5.48
N ARG A 94 -13.98 -5.92 -4.86
CA ARG A 94 -14.53 -4.68 -5.42
C ARG A 94 -13.43 -3.66 -5.70
N GLN A 95 -12.49 -3.50 -4.77
CA GLN A 95 -11.36 -2.60 -4.92
C GLN A 95 -10.48 -2.99 -6.11
N ILE A 96 -10.17 -4.28 -6.28
CA ILE A 96 -9.36 -4.78 -7.41
C ILE A 96 -10.10 -4.63 -8.74
N GLU A 97 -11.40 -4.88 -8.78
CA GLU A 97 -12.22 -4.70 -9.99
C GLU A 97 -12.23 -3.22 -10.42
N GLN A 98 -12.27 -2.31 -9.44
CA GLN A 98 -12.09 -0.86 -9.59
C GLN A 98 -10.63 -0.45 -9.85
N GLY A 99 -9.74 -1.44 -9.97
CA GLY A 99 -8.35 -1.35 -10.41
C GLY A 99 -7.36 -1.00 -9.31
N GLY A 100 -7.72 -1.20 -8.05
CA GLY A 100 -6.81 -1.12 -6.91
C GLY A 100 -5.51 -1.93 -7.06
N PRO A 101 -4.47 -1.60 -6.28
CA PRO A 101 -3.16 -2.20 -6.31
C PRO A 101 -3.26 -3.67 -5.95
N THR A 102 -2.43 -4.47 -6.59
CA THR A 102 -2.33 -5.90 -6.32
C THR A 102 -0.94 -6.33 -5.88
N HIS A 103 0.00 -5.39 -5.74
CA HIS A 103 1.43 -5.68 -5.51
C HIS A 103 1.75 -6.24 -4.13
N PHE A 104 0.97 -5.89 -3.10
CA PHE A 104 1.10 -6.46 -1.76
C PHE A 104 0.28 -7.75 -1.56
N ILE A 105 -0.44 -8.21 -2.59
CA ILE A 105 -1.18 -9.46 -2.50
C ILE A 105 -0.25 -10.61 -2.93
N ASP A 106 0.11 -11.45 -1.96
CA ASP A 106 0.71 -12.76 -2.24
C ASP A 106 -0.38 -13.70 -2.80
N ILE A 107 -0.28 -14.04 -4.09
CA ILE A 107 -1.22 -14.96 -4.74
C ILE A 107 -1.12 -16.36 -4.12
N ASP A 108 0.09 -16.82 -3.82
CA ASP A 108 0.29 -18.17 -3.29
C ASP A 108 -0.30 -18.28 -1.89
N ASP A 109 -0.32 -17.19 -1.12
CA ASP A 109 -1.00 -17.17 0.17
C ASP A 109 -2.52 -17.06 0.04
N ILE A 110 -3.02 -16.16 -0.82
CA ILE A 110 -4.46 -15.88 -0.91
C ILE A 110 -5.27 -17.08 -1.43
N VAL A 111 -4.66 -17.94 -2.25
CA VAL A 111 -5.31 -19.13 -2.81
C VAL A 111 -5.36 -20.34 -1.88
N LYS A 112 -4.70 -20.29 -0.70
CA LYS A 112 -4.68 -21.41 0.25
C LYS A 112 -6.00 -21.59 1.01
N ASP A 113 -6.81 -20.55 1.08
CA ASP A 113 -8.00 -20.46 1.95
C ASP A 113 -9.22 -19.92 1.16
N GLU A 114 -10.20 -19.32 1.85
CA GLU A 114 -11.41 -18.73 1.26
C GLU A 114 -11.12 -17.61 0.25
N GLY A 115 -9.89 -17.09 0.21
CA GLY A 115 -9.44 -16.05 -0.72
C GLY A 115 -9.22 -16.53 -2.16
N ALA A 116 -9.38 -17.82 -2.47
CA ALA A 116 -9.20 -18.34 -3.83
C ALA A 116 -10.10 -17.66 -4.88
N GLU A 117 -11.26 -17.13 -4.48
CA GLU A 117 -12.15 -16.37 -5.36
C GLU A 117 -11.53 -15.06 -5.87
N LEU A 118 -10.52 -14.53 -5.17
CA LEU A 118 -9.78 -13.34 -5.58
C LEU A 118 -8.77 -13.60 -6.69
N LEU A 119 -8.46 -14.87 -7.01
CA LEU A 119 -7.43 -15.19 -8.00
C LEU A 119 -7.75 -14.59 -9.38
N ALA A 120 -8.96 -14.81 -9.87
CA ALA A 120 -9.40 -14.29 -11.16
C ALA A 120 -9.34 -12.76 -11.26
N PRO A 121 -9.93 -11.97 -10.33
CA PRO A 121 -9.85 -10.51 -10.40
C PRO A 121 -8.42 -10.00 -10.23
N ILE A 122 -7.57 -10.64 -9.41
CA ILE A 122 -6.15 -10.26 -9.29
C ILE A 122 -5.43 -10.43 -10.62
N LEU A 123 -5.53 -11.61 -11.25
CA LEU A 123 -4.85 -11.89 -12.52
C LEU A 123 -5.33 -10.95 -13.63
N GLN A 124 -6.64 -10.70 -13.70
CA GLN A 124 -7.19 -9.73 -14.65
C GLN A 124 -6.65 -8.32 -14.39
N SER A 125 -6.54 -7.90 -13.13
CA SER A 125 -5.97 -6.60 -12.79
C SER A 125 -4.50 -6.49 -13.20
N ARG A 126 -3.68 -7.51 -12.89
CA ARG A 126 -2.25 -7.54 -13.26
C ARG A 126 -2.04 -7.53 -14.78
N GLN A 127 -2.87 -8.24 -15.52
CA GLN A 127 -2.83 -8.16 -16.99
C GLN A 127 -3.14 -6.74 -17.50
N ARG A 128 -4.13 -6.04 -16.91
CA ARG A 128 -4.40 -4.64 -17.26
C ARG A 128 -3.23 -3.72 -16.92
N GLU A 129 -2.54 -3.98 -15.80
CA GLU A 129 -1.35 -3.24 -15.38
C GLU A 129 -0.24 -3.35 -16.44
N ASP A 130 0.04 -4.55 -16.95
CA ASP A 130 1.06 -4.80 -17.99
C ASP A 130 0.78 -4.03 -19.28
N GLU A 131 -0.48 -3.96 -19.70
CA GLU A 131 -0.90 -3.26 -20.91
C GLU A 131 -0.77 -1.72 -20.78
N HIS A 132 -0.75 -1.20 -19.55
CA HIS A 132 -0.89 0.23 -19.26
C HIS A 132 0.17 0.79 -18.28
N LEU A 133 1.34 0.16 -18.15
CA LEU A 133 2.42 0.70 -17.31
C LEU A 133 2.80 2.11 -17.76
N TYR A 134 2.76 3.07 -16.83
CA TYR A 134 3.05 4.45 -17.14
C TYR A 134 3.87 5.15 -16.06
N VAL A 135 4.50 6.25 -16.48
CA VAL A 135 5.23 7.18 -15.62
C VAL A 135 4.75 8.61 -15.91
N LEU A 136 4.98 9.51 -14.96
CA LEU A 136 4.59 10.90 -15.10
C LEU A 136 5.80 11.76 -15.49
N ARG A 137 5.66 12.53 -16.57
CA ARG A 137 6.61 13.58 -16.90
C ARG A 137 6.28 14.83 -16.09
N ARG A 138 7.29 15.35 -15.39
CA ARG A 138 7.21 16.56 -14.59
C ARG A 138 8.24 17.56 -15.09
N MET A 139 7.86 18.83 -15.14
CA MET A 139 8.78 19.91 -15.49
C MET A 139 9.10 20.70 -14.23
N ARG A 140 10.37 20.80 -13.87
CA ARG A 140 10.85 21.57 -12.71
C ARG A 140 11.69 22.74 -13.19
N LYS A 141 11.43 23.94 -12.68
CA LYS A 141 12.27 25.12 -12.96
C LYS A 141 13.30 25.28 -11.84
N VAL A 142 14.58 25.33 -12.18
CA VAL A 142 15.70 25.52 -11.24
C VAL A 142 16.62 26.58 -11.84
N GLU A 143 16.80 27.72 -11.13
CA GLU A 143 17.76 28.77 -11.50
C GLU A 143 17.74 29.13 -13.01
N ASP A 144 16.53 29.39 -13.53
CA ASP A 144 16.22 29.72 -14.93
C ASP A 144 16.37 28.60 -15.98
N LYS A 145 16.65 27.36 -15.56
CA LYS A 145 16.59 26.18 -16.44
C LYS A 145 15.34 25.37 -16.17
N THR A 146 14.74 24.85 -17.23
CA THR A 146 13.66 23.84 -17.14
C THR A 146 14.29 22.46 -17.23
N GLN A 147 14.07 21.64 -16.20
CA GLN A 147 14.49 20.26 -16.12
C GLN A 147 13.28 19.34 -16.28
N THR A 148 13.42 18.32 -17.13
CA THR A 148 12.45 17.23 -17.25
C THR A 148 12.78 16.14 -16.24
N LEU A 149 11.80 15.80 -15.41
CA LEU A 149 11.85 14.69 -14.47
C LEU A 149 10.78 13.66 -14.84
N TYR A 150 11.08 12.40 -14.58
CA TYR A 150 10.13 11.30 -14.73
C TYR A 150 9.85 10.71 -13.36
N ASP A 151 8.58 10.72 -12.97
CA ASP A 151 8.07 10.24 -11.70
C ASP A 151 7.49 8.84 -11.90
N LEU A 152 8.18 7.88 -11.29
CA LEU A 152 7.93 6.44 -11.33
C LEU A 152 6.94 6.00 -10.24
N THR A 153 6.41 6.93 -9.44
CA THR A 153 5.41 6.64 -8.39
C THR A 153 4.23 5.81 -8.89
N PRO A 154 3.67 6.00 -10.11
CA PRO A 154 2.59 5.14 -10.58
C PRO A 154 2.97 3.65 -10.70
N LEU A 155 4.23 3.36 -11.06
CA LEU A 155 4.71 1.98 -11.17
C LEU A 155 4.70 1.28 -9.81
N TYR A 156 4.97 2.02 -8.73
CA TYR A 156 5.00 1.48 -7.38
C TYR A 156 3.66 0.84 -6.96
N PHE A 157 2.54 1.33 -7.49
CA PHE A 157 1.21 0.83 -7.11
C PHE A 157 0.75 -0.38 -7.93
N THR A 158 1.48 -0.80 -8.95
CA THR A 158 1.17 -1.99 -9.75
C THR A 158 2.10 -3.15 -9.36
N ALA A 159 1.64 -4.41 -9.48
CA ALA A 159 2.47 -5.57 -9.14
C ALA A 159 3.74 -5.62 -9.99
N HIS A 160 3.59 -5.48 -11.30
CA HIS A 160 4.71 -5.52 -12.23
C HIS A 160 5.60 -4.27 -12.15
N GLY A 161 4.99 -3.10 -11.94
CA GLY A 161 5.73 -1.85 -11.77
C GLY A 161 6.52 -1.82 -10.46
N TYR A 162 6.00 -2.39 -9.38
CA TYR A 162 6.69 -2.49 -8.11
C TYR A 162 7.95 -3.37 -8.22
N GLU A 163 7.82 -4.55 -8.83
CA GLU A 163 8.99 -5.42 -9.08
C GLU A 163 10.04 -4.71 -9.93
N LEU A 164 9.60 -3.99 -10.97
CA LEU A 164 10.47 -3.17 -11.79
C LEU A 164 11.21 -2.10 -10.96
N VAL A 165 10.51 -1.36 -10.10
CA VAL A 165 11.09 -0.37 -9.20
C VAL A 165 12.16 -1.01 -8.30
N LEU A 166 11.90 -2.20 -7.75
CA LEU A 166 12.88 -2.94 -6.94
C LEU A 166 14.13 -3.33 -7.73
N GLN A 167 13.98 -3.80 -8.97
CA GLN A 167 15.10 -4.14 -9.84
C GLN A 167 15.94 -2.90 -10.18
N LEU A 168 15.27 -1.78 -10.49
CA LEU A 168 15.92 -0.51 -10.80
C LEU A 168 16.66 0.06 -9.57
N ALA A 169 16.09 -0.07 -8.38
CA ALA A 169 16.76 0.29 -7.12
C ALA A 169 18.02 -0.56 -6.88
N LYS A 170 17.93 -1.89 -7.05
CA LYS A 170 19.09 -2.80 -6.92
C LYS A 170 20.22 -2.49 -7.91
N SER A 171 19.88 -1.98 -9.10
CA SER A 171 20.86 -1.58 -10.11
C SER A 171 21.52 -0.22 -9.86
N GLY A 172 21.03 0.55 -8.88
CA GLY A 172 21.49 1.92 -8.59
C GLY A 172 20.96 2.99 -9.56
N LEU A 173 20.08 2.63 -10.50
CA LEU A 173 19.43 3.57 -11.43
C LEU A 173 18.39 4.44 -10.73
N ILE A 174 17.73 3.89 -9.72
CA ILE A 174 16.93 4.65 -8.77
C ILE A 174 17.73 4.71 -7.49
N GLN A 175 18.20 5.90 -7.12
CA GLN A 175 18.94 6.07 -5.89
C GLN A 175 17.99 6.23 -4.72
N GLN A 176 18.34 5.63 -3.58
CA GLN A 176 17.62 5.84 -2.30
C GLN A 176 17.51 7.31 -1.89
N ARG A 177 18.32 8.23 -2.44
CA ARG A 177 18.25 9.66 -2.11
C ARG A 177 17.33 10.49 -3.03
N THR A 178 17.17 10.08 -4.28
CA THR A 178 16.32 10.79 -5.28
C THR A 178 14.90 10.25 -5.33
N GLY A 179 14.69 9.09 -4.71
CA GLY A 179 13.43 8.39 -4.69
C GLY A 179 12.92 8.00 -6.07
N LEU A 180 11.60 7.92 -6.23
CA LEU A 180 10.96 7.48 -7.48
C LEU A 180 10.99 8.53 -8.60
N GLN A 181 11.73 9.63 -8.43
CA GLN A 181 11.93 10.63 -9.46
C GLN A 181 13.31 10.48 -10.08
N VAL A 182 13.36 10.43 -11.41
CA VAL A 182 14.61 10.29 -12.16
C VAL A 182 14.73 11.37 -13.23
N GLU A 183 15.96 11.80 -13.49
CA GLU A 183 16.25 12.73 -14.58
C GLU A 183 16.09 12.06 -15.95
N GLU A 184 15.90 12.87 -16.98
CA GLU A 184 15.70 12.40 -18.36
C GLU A 184 16.77 11.44 -18.86
N ALA A 185 18.05 11.72 -18.60
CA ALA A 185 19.16 10.83 -18.99
C ALA A 185 19.06 9.44 -18.34
N VAL A 186 18.68 9.38 -17.06
CA VAL A 186 18.49 8.12 -16.33
C VAL A 186 17.24 7.40 -16.83
N PHE A 187 16.16 8.13 -17.10
CA PHE A 187 14.95 7.54 -17.65
C PHE A 187 15.18 6.90 -19.03
N HIS A 188 15.99 7.50 -19.89
CA HIS A 188 16.40 6.89 -21.15
C HIS A 188 17.14 5.57 -20.94
N GLN A 189 18.08 5.51 -19.98
CA GLN A 189 18.76 4.26 -19.63
C GLN A 189 17.78 3.18 -19.14
N ILE A 190 16.81 3.56 -18.29
CA ILE A 190 15.75 2.66 -17.83
C ILE A 190 14.97 2.10 -19.03
N ARG A 191 14.55 2.96 -19.96
CA ARG A 191 13.83 2.53 -21.16
C ARG A 191 14.65 1.57 -22.03
N ASP A 192 15.95 1.83 -22.19
CA ASP A 192 16.84 0.97 -22.99
C ASP A 192 17.04 -0.41 -22.37
N ILE A 193 16.97 -0.53 -21.04
CA ILE A 193 17.01 -1.81 -20.32
C ILE A 193 15.71 -2.59 -20.47
N LEU A 194 14.58 -1.89 -20.54
CA LEU A 194 13.25 -2.49 -20.55
C LEU A 194 12.73 -2.85 -21.94
N ALA A 195 13.09 -2.06 -22.96
CA ALA A 195 12.66 -2.29 -24.33
C ALA A 195 13.00 -3.70 -24.86
N PRO A 196 14.21 -4.27 -24.62
CA PRO A 196 14.53 -5.64 -25.03
C PRO A 196 13.69 -6.72 -24.34
N ARG A 197 13.10 -6.40 -23.18
CA ARG A 197 12.20 -7.31 -22.43
C ARG A 197 10.74 -7.18 -22.87
N GLY A 198 10.45 -6.36 -23.88
CA GLY A 198 9.09 -6.09 -24.33
C GLY A 198 8.27 -5.19 -23.40
N ILE A 199 8.87 -4.66 -22.33
CA ILE A 199 8.19 -3.80 -21.37
C ILE A 199 8.14 -2.38 -21.93
N LYS A 200 6.94 -1.91 -22.25
CA LYS A 200 6.72 -0.57 -22.77
C LYS A 200 6.19 0.34 -21.66
N ILE A 201 6.99 1.34 -21.30
CA ILE A 201 6.54 2.39 -20.38
C ILE A 201 5.90 3.54 -21.18
N CYS A 202 4.63 3.82 -20.89
CA CYS A 202 3.92 4.99 -21.40
C CYS A 202 4.28 6.24 -20.59
N ILE A 203 4.38 7.39 -21.25
CA ILE A 203 4.71 8.68 -20.61
C ILE A 203 3.46 9.55 -20.63
N HIS A 204 3.04 10.05 -19.47
CA HIS A 204 1.90 10.95 -19.34
C HIS A 204 2.31 12.25 -18.64
N ASP A 205 1.70 13.37 -19.02
CA ASP A 205 1.95 14.67 -18.38
C ASP A 205 1.06 14.91 -17.15
N MET A 206 -0.07 14.21 -17.09
CA MET A 206 -1.02 14.27 -15.99
C MET A 206 -1.13 12.90 -15.35
N LEU A 207 -1.38 12.91 -14.04
CA LEU A 207 -1.85 11.72 -13.33
C LEU A 207 -3.11 11.27 -14.08
N GLN A 208 -3.00 10.18 -14.86
CA GLN A 208 -4.18 9.39 -15.15
C GLN A 208 -4.74 8.99 -13.79
N PRO A 209 -6.07 8.86 -13.60
CA PRO A 209 -6.53 8.03 -12.50
C PRO A 209 -5.63 6.81 -12.55
N LEU A 210 -4.85 6.59 -11.48
CA LEU A 210 -4.16 5.32 -11.36
C LEU A 210 -5.24 4.30 -11.72
N ALA A 211 -4.87 3.18 -12.34
CA ALA A 211 -5.86 2.11 -12.48
C ALA A 211 -6.58 1.87 -11.13
N THR A 212 -5.95 2.25 -10.01
CA THR A 212 -6.44 2.31 -8.64
C THR A 212 -7.35 3.52 -8.31
N THR A 213 -8.57 3.27 -7.82
CA THR A 213 -9.47 4.25 -7.17
C THR A 213 -9.06 4.64 -5.75
N PHE A 214 -7.76 4.77 -5.50
CA PHE A 214 -7.23 4.96 -4.15
C PHE A 214 -7.37 6.40 -3.69
N SER A 215 -7.71 6.55 -2.41
CA SER A 215 -7.53 7.79 -1.68
C SER A 215 -6.04 8.11 -1.59
N GLU A 216 -5.75 9.41 -1.63
CA GLU A 216 -4.39 9.94 -1.46
C GLU A 216 -3.76 9.39 -0.16
N THR A 217 -4.57 9.26 0.90
CA THR A 217 -4.15 8.77 2.22
C THR A 217 -3.66 7.32 2.18
N MET A 218 -4.35 6.45 1.43
CA MET A 218 -3.89 5.07 1.28
C MET A 218 -2.60 5.00 0.47
N MET A 219 -2.43 5.82 -0.57
CA MET A 219 -1.16 5.89 -1.29
C MET A 219 0.00 6.22 -0.34
N TYR A 220 -0.19 7.14 0.60
CA TYR A 220 0.82 7.46 1.62
C TYR A 220 1.08 6.29 2.57
N TYR A 221 0.04 5.64 3.06
CA TYR A 221 0.20 4.47 3.93
C TYR A 221 0.99 3.34 3.25
N LEU A 222 0.70 3.04 1.98
CA LEU A 222 1.44 2.03 1.21
C LEU A 222 2.89 2.41 0.92
N LEU A 223 3.18 3.71 0.80
CA LEU A 223 4.56 4.21 0.71
C LEU A 223 5.29 4.08 2.04
N ASP A 224 4.61 4.29 3.18
CA ASP A 224 5.17 4.16 4.52
C ASP A 224 5.46 2.70 4.90
N LEU A 225 4.59 1.76 4.53
CA LEU A 225 4.76 0.33 4.80
C LEU A 225 6.08 -0.25 4.28
N ASN A 226 6.60 0.29 3.18
CA ASN A 226 7.85 -0.12 2.56
C ASN A 226 8.94 0.95 2.74
N TRP A 227 8.95 1.62 3.90
CA TRP A 227 9.94 2.65 4.26
C TRP A 227 11.40 2.27 3.94
N GLU A 228 11.76 0.99 3.89
CA GLU A 228 13.11 0.56 3.48
C GLU A 228 13.44 0.83 2.00
N ILE A 229 12.42 0.89 1.15
CA ILE A 229 12.50 1.25 -0.28
C ILE A 229 12.26 2.74 -0.48
N THR A 230 11.48 3.37 0.41
CA THR A 230 10.98 4.74 0.24
C THR A 230 11.55 5.78 1.20
N LEU A 231 12.22 5.47 2.30
CA LEU A 231 12.71 6.45 3.29
C LEU A 231 13.87 5.89 4.15
N ASN A 232 15.09 5.88 3.60
CA ASN A 232 16.29 6.08 4.43
C ASN A 232 16.44 7.60 4.70
N GLU A 233 17.20 8.03 5.71
CA GLU A 233 17.33 9.42 6.23
C GLU A 233 17.66 10.51 5.18
N ASP A 234 17.91 10.11 3.94
CA ASP A 234 18.26 10.96 2.80
C ASP A 234 17.15 11.09 1.73
N PHE A 235 15.96 10.54 1.93
CA PHE A 235 14.89 10.55 0.94
C PHE A 235 13.86 11.64 1.26
N VAL A 236 13.72 12.58 0.32
CA VAL A 236 12.65 13.60 0.34
C VAL A 236 11.76 13.34 -0.86
N ASN A 237 10.64 12.64 -0.67
CA ASN A 237 9.57 12.68 -1.67
C ASN A 237 8.74 13.95 -1.41
N PRO A 238 8.74 14.92 -2.35
CA PRO A 238 7.99 16.17 -2.17
C PRO A 238 6.49 15.95 -1.94
N PHE A 239 5.94 14.85 -2.48
CA PHE A 239 4.56 14.41 -2.24
C PHE A 239 4.33 14.03 -0.77
N PHE A 240 5.33 13.42 -0.13
CA PHE A 240 5.30 12.98 1.27
C PHE A 240 5.56 14.14 2.25
N GLU A 241 6.44 15.08 1.92
CA GLU A 241 6.69 16.30 2.73
C GLU A 241 5.48 17.23 2.76
N THR A 242 4.84 17.44 1.60
CA THR A 242 3.60 18.25 1.51
C THR A 242 2.47 17.63 2.35
N TYR A 243 2.47 16.31 2.50
CA TYR A 243 1.46 15.59 3.29
C TYR A 243 1.80 15.56 4.79
N LYS A 244 3.06 15.30 5.17
CA LYS A 244 3.53 15.38 6.56
C LYS A 244 3.15 16.72 7.19
N GLN A 245 3.42 17.82 6.47
CA GLN A 245 3.09 19.18 6.91
C GLN A 245 1.59 19.46 7.00
N LYS A 246 0.74 18.66 6.32
CA LYS A 246 -0.70 18.94 6.20
C LYS A 246 -1.58 17.99 7.04
N TYR A 247 -1.08 16.81 7.40
CA TYR A 247 -1.91 15.75 7.98
C TYR A 247 -1.28 14.95 9.14
N ILE A 248 0.02 15.11 9.40
CA ILE A 248 0.73 14.39 10.47
C ILE A 248 1.06 15.31 11.67
N GLU A 249 1.11 16.63 11.47
CA GLU A 249 1.06 17.65 12.54
C GLU A 249 -0.38 17.96 12.97
#